data_AF-A0A9Q7TT29-F1
#
_entry.id   AF-A0A9Q7TT29-F1
#
_cell.length_a   1.000
_cell.length_b   1.000
_cell.length_c   1.000
_cell.angle_alpha   90.00
_cell.angle_beta   90.00
_cell.angle_gamma   90.00
#
_symmetry.space_group_name_H-M   'P 1'
#
loop_
_entity.id
_entity.type
_entity.pdbx_description
1 polymer ?
#
loop_
_entity_poly.entity_id
_entity_poly.type
_entity_poly.pdbx_seq_one_letter_code
_entity_poly.pdbx_strand_id
1 'polypeptide(L)'
;MFFTHTSGKDAETSYLNLYLEPSSSTKTLQLIKSLKLSAMPPSTRAGQTGRDDDQAAVATGNGREEGWLMQVVRILQLANPALMAEEAIVRAMGLVSISGQTPRRETEKIPKDVSSSITHIKKLSNSNWHTWEPTFIDCLQRVCNAKEIQYGIITPGSEEYDEDLDKALMGLIHACCNNSPDSRIDTYTIRGADEEVQLSSKLYAKLKKALTLNDAVKRAGLQDRIHTVRLYNQDVVRLGKELDLIWNNVARLGKHFDKDLKKSTLYRCTAQDWFYANAVDALKTAKPDCEYDKAYHALAKKQQDGEISGRIRGAARVAASGEQGDNNQAEQGPRGRRDPRNPSAPPKCYVS
;
A
#
# COMPACT_ATOMS: atom_id res chain seq x y z
N MET A 1 -75.95 37.76 2.35
CA MET A 1 -76.56 38.16 1.06
C MET A 1 -76.13 37.13 0.02
N PHE A 2 -76.98 36.75 -0.93
CA PHE A 2 -76.68 35.77 -2.01
C PHE A 2 -75.83 36.44 -3.12
N PHE A 3 -75.17 35.78 -4.10
CA PHE A 3 -75.16 34.38 -4.61
C PHE A 3 -73.69 33.90 -4.84
N THR A 4 -73.27 32.64 -5.07
CA THR A 4 -73.87 31.29 -5.29
C THR A 4 -74.33 30.86 -6.71
N HIS A 5 -73.41 30.66 -7.68
CA HIS A 5 -73.52 29.71 -8.83
C HIS A 5 -72.18 29.60 -9.62
N THR A 6 -71.71 28.52 -10.29
CA THR A 6 -71.75 27.03 -10.14
C THR A 6 -70.89 26.39 -11.25
N SER A 7 -70.50 25.11 -11.08
CA SER A 7 -69.98 24.18 -12.12
C SER A 7 -68.53 24.44 -12.58
N GLY A 8 -67.64 23.45 -12.68
CA GLY A 8 -67.66 22.02 -12.34
C GLY A 8 -66.23 21.46 -12.58
N LYS A 9 -65.90 20.17 -12.48
CA LYS A 9 -66.53 18.96 -11.92
C LYS A 9 -65.41 17.89 -11.87
N ASP A 10 -65.60 16.80 -11.11
CA ASP A 10 -64.80 15.55 -11.14
C ASP A 10 -63.35 15.65 -10.59
N ALA A 11 -62.79 14.66 -9.88
CA ALA A 11 -63.41 13.58 -9.10
C ALA A 11 -62.46 13.10 -7.97
N GLU A 12 -63.07 12.71 -6.85
CA GLU A 12 -62.44 12.24 -5.62
C GLU A 12 -61.47 11.05 -5.80
N THR A 13 -60.40 11.03 -5.00
CA THR A 13 -59.70 9.79 -4.59
C THR A 13 -59.16 9.96 -3.17
N SER A 14 -59.80 9.32 -2.19
CA SER A 14 -59.34 9.31 -0.79
C SER A 14 -59.93 8.12 -0.02
N TYR A 15 -59.06 7.47 0.76
CA TYR A 15 -59.32 6.39 1.73
C TYR A 15 -60.04 5.12 1.25
N LEU A 16 -59.27 4.02 1.25
CA LEU A 16 -59.71 2.77 1.89
C LEU A 16 -58.51 2.03 2.50
N ASN A 17 -58.02 2.53 3.64
CA ASN A 17 -57.17 1.74 4.53
C ASN A 17 -58.07 0.73 5.26
N LEU A 18 -57.93 -0.56 4.98
CA LEU A 18 -58.52 -1.63 5.78
C LEU A 18 -57.47 -2.61 6.28
N TYR A 19 -57.57 -2.92 7.57
CA TYR A 19 -56.69 -3.84 8.28
C TYR A 19 -56.84 -5.27 7.76
N LEU A 20 -55.73 -5.99 7.73
CA LEU A 20 -55.69 -7.43 7.97
C LEU A 20 -54.67 -7.69 9.09
N GLU A 21 -55.13 -8.25 10.20
CA GLU A 21 -54.26 -8.55 11.34
C GLU A 21 -53.21 -9.61 11.01
N PRO A 22 -51.97 -9.51 11.51
CA PRO A 22 -50.89 -10.47 11.27
C PRO A 22 -51.04 -11.76 12.10
N SER A 23 -52.26 -12.32 12.21
CA SER A 23 -52.50 -13.56 12.96
C SER A 23 -51.87 -14.75 12.23
N SER A 24 -50.81 -15.30 12.84
CA SER A 24 -49.96 -16.38 12.31
C SER A 24 -49.07 -16.00 11.10
N SER A 25 -48.16 -15.05 11.32
CA SER A 25 -46.93 -14.83 10.51
C SER A 25 -46.22 -16.14 10.08
N THR A 26 -46.24 -17.17 10.93
CA THR A 26 -45.74 -18.52 10.62
C THR A 26 -46.39 -19.18 9.41
N LYS A 27 -47.72 -19.04 9.21
CA LYS A 27 -48.41 -19.59 8.02
C LYS A 27 -48.00 -18.85 6.75
N THR A 28 -47.88 -17.52 6.81
CA THR A 28 -47.43 -16.70 5.66
C THR A 28 -45.99 -17.02 5.28
N LEU A 29 -45.09 -17.18 6.26
CA LEU A 29 -43.70 -17.61 6.04
C LEU A 29 -43.59 -19.05 5.53
N GLN A 30 -44.48 -19.96 5.96
CA GLN A 30 -44.57 -21.31 5.40
C GLN A 30 -45.06 -21.27 3.95
N LEU A 31 -46.08 -20.47 3.63
CA LEU A 31 -46.57 -20.30 2.25
C LEU A 31 -45.45 -19.77 1.33
N ILE A 32 -44.70 -18.76 1.76
CA ILE A 32 -43.56 -18.19 1.03
C ILE A 32 -42.41 -19.21 0.87
N LYS A 33 -42.14 -20.05 1.88
CA LYS A 33 -41.16 -21.15 1.76
C LYS A 33 -41.62 -22.22 0.77
N SER A 34 -42.88 -22.65 0.84
CA SER A 34 -43.44 -23.64 -0.09
C SER A 34 -43.46 -23.12 -1.53
N LEU A 35 -43.79 -21.83 -1.73
CA LEU A 35 -43.66 -21.17 -3.03
C LEU A 35 -42.20 -21.17 -3.54
N LYS A 36 -41.22 -20.82 -2.69
CA LYS A 36 -39.78 -20.87 -3.08
C LYS A 36 -39.30 -22.29 -3.42
N LEU A 37 -39.82 -23.32 -2.78
CA LEU A 37 -39.47 -24.73 -3.06
C LEU A 37 -40.19 -25.30 -4.29
N SER A 38 -41.43 -24.86 -4.55
CA SER A 38 -42.23 -25.30 -5.69
C SER A 38 -41.90 -24.58 -7.01
N ALA A 39 -41.13 -23.49 -6.97
CA ALA A 39 -40.95 -22.57 -8.09
C ALA A 39 -39.49 -22.27 -8.46
N MET A 40 -38.53 -23.11 -8.05
CA MET A 40 -37.21 -23.08 -8.70
C MET A 40 -37.32 -23.63 -10.13
N PRO A 41 -36.82 -22.93 -11.16
CA PRO A 41 -36.70 -23.53 -12.49
C PRO A 41 -35.70 -24.70 -12.44
N PRO A 42 -35.87 -25.73 -13.30
CA PRO A 42 -34.96 -26.87 -13.33
C PRO A 42 -33.54 -26.40 -13.67
N SER A 43 -32.60 -26.67 -12.74
CA SER A 43 -31.19 -26.27 -12.87
C SER A 43 -30.54 -26.97 -14.06
N THR A 44 -30.35 -26.24 -15.16
CA THR A 44 -29.81 -26.75 -16.43
C THR A 44 -28.30 -26.99 -16.31
N ARG A 45 -27.90 -28.18 -15.83
CA ARG A 45 -26.50 -28.60 -15.74
C ARG A 45 -26.26 -30.00 -16.30
N ALA A 46 -25.52 -30.03 -17.41
CA ALA A 46 -25.04 -31.21 -18.15
C ALA A 46 -26.10 -32.04 -18.89
N GLY A 47 -25.68 -32.62 -20.03
CA GLY A 47 -26.56 -33.35 -20.95
C GLY A 47 -25.86 -33.70 -22.26
N GLN A 48 -24.81 -34.51 -22.21
CA GLN A 48 -24.24 -35.13 -23.42
C GLN A 48 -25.06 -36.35 -23.84
N THR A 49 -25.22 -36.52 -25.16
CA THR A 49 -25.39 -37.80 -25.88
C THR A 49 -26.48 -38.81 -25.44
N GLY A 50 -27.52 -38.94 -26.28
CA GLY A 50 -27.71 -40.19 -27.04
C GLY A 50 -29.05 -40.94 -26.94
N ARG A 51 -29.54 -41.37 -28.12
CA ARG A 51 -30.54 -42.43 -28.44
C ARG A 51 -32.02 -42.19 -28.13
N ASP A 52 -32.77 -41.94 -29.20
CA ASP A 52 -33.69 -42.87 -29.89
C ASP A 52 -34.56 -43.84 -29.07
N ASP A 53 -35.86 -43.83 -29.39
CA ASP A 53 -36.90 -44.88 -29.33
C ASP A 53 -37.10 -45.69 -28.01
N ASP A 54 -38.32 -45.89 -27.49
CA ASP A 54 -39.53 -46.29 -28.24
C ASP A 54 -40.87 -45.98 -27.49
N GLN A 55 -41.97 -46.43 -28.09
CA GLN A 55 -43.40 -46.48 -27.68
C GLN A 55 -43.72 -46.93 -26.23
N ALA A 56 -44.91 -46.69 -25.66
CA ALA A 56 -46.00 -45.73 -25.94
C ALA A 56 -47.09 -45.82 -24.83
N ALA A 57 -47.83 -44.73 -24.59
CA ALA A 57 -49.20 -44.75 -24.04
C ALA A 57 -49.90 -43.39 -24.28
N VAL A 58 -51.11 -43.38 -24.84
CA VAL A 58 -51.86 -42.13 -25.08
C VAL A 58 -52.67 -41.74 -23.85
N ALA A 59 -52.35 -40.59 -23.25
CA ALA A 59 -53.20 -39.87 -22.30
C ALA A 59 -53.52 -38.48 -22.87
N THR A 60 -54.80 -38.14 -22.96
CA THR A 60 -55.27 -37.06 -23.83
C THR A 60 -55.27 -35.67 -23.16
N GLY A 61 -54.47 -34.74 -23.70
CA GLY A 61 -54.79 -33.31 -23.71
C GLY A 61 -54.04 -32.37 -22.75
N ASN A 62 -53.62 -31.24 -23.32
CA ASN A 62 -53.42 -29.94 -22.64
C ASN A 62 -52.32 -29.84 -21.56
N GLY A 63 -51.14 -30.42 -21.81
CA GLY A 63 -49.89 -29.98 -21.17
C GLY A 63 -49.44 -28.61 -21.70
N ARG A 64 -50.06 -27.51 -21.24
CA ARG A 64 -49.62 -26.13 -21.52
C ARG A 64 -48.70 -25.67 -20.38
N GLU A 65 -47.46 -25.30 -20.69
CA GLU A 65 -46.58 -24.65 -19.72
C GLU A 65 -47.19 -23.32 -19.28
N GLU A 66 -47.62 -23.24 -18.02
CA GLU A 66 -48.13 -22.02 -17.43
C GLU A 66 -46.99 -21.26 -16.76
N GLY A 67 -46.59 -20.15 -17.39
CA GLY A 67 -45.57 -19.26 -16.83
C GLY A 67 -45.91 -18.83 -15.40
N TRP A 68 -44.91 -18.88 -14.52
CA TRP A 68 -45.01 -18.76 -13.06
C TRP A 68 -46.02 -17.73 -12.51
N LEU A 69 -46.19 -16.57 -13.16
CA LEU A 69 -47.22 -15.57 -12.80
C LEU A 69 -48.63 -16.17 -12.76
N MET A 70 -49.02 -17.00 -13.73
CA MET A 70 -50.33 -17.66 -13.76
C MET A 70 -50.51 -18.64 -12.59
N GLN A 71 -49.43 -19.29 -12.16
CA GLN A 71 -49.46 -20.21 -11.03
C GLN A 71 -49.59 -19.46 -9.69
N VAL A 72 -48.93 -18.31 -9.54
CA VAL A 72 -49.14 -17.39 -8.40
C VAL A 72 -50.58 -16.84 -8.38
N VAL A 73 -51.11 -16.41 -9.53
CA VAL A 73 -52.49 -15.96 -9.68
C VAL A 73 -53.49 -17.03 -9.24
N ARG A 74 -53.31 -18.29 -9.69
CA ARG A 74 -54.14 -19.42 -9.25
C ARG A 74 -54.08 -19.66 -7.73
N ILE A 75 -52.89 -19.56 -7.12
CA ILE A 75 -52.73 -19.74 -5.68
C ILE A 75 -53.43 -18.62 -4.90
N LEU A 76 -53.40 -17.38 -5.39
CA LEU A 76 -54.13 -16.26 -4.81
C LEU A 76 -55.66 -16.44 -4.92
N GLN A 77 -56.17 -16.92 -6.06
CA GLN A 77 -57.60 -17.18 -6.25
C GLN A 77 -58.10 -18.45 -5.53
N LEU A 78 -57.25 -19.45 -5.34
CA LEU A 78 -57.56 -20.60 -4.47
C LEU A 78 -57.62 -20.20 -2.99
N ALA A 79 -56.77 -19.26 -2.56
CA ALA A 79 -56.78 -18.72 -1.20
C ALA A 79 -57.93 -17.73 -0.95
N ASN A 80 -58.43 -17.05 -1.99
CA ASN A 80 -59.60 -16.19 -1.93
C ASN A 80 -60.43 -16.30 -3.23
N PRO A 81 -61.48 -17.14 -3.28
CA PRO A 81 -62.31 -17.32 -4.46
C PRO A 81 -63.10 -16.08 -4.91
N ALA A 82 -63.20 -15.05 -4.08
CA ALA A 82 -63.82 -13.77 -4.43
C ALA A 82 -62.82 -12.76 -5.05
N LEU A 83 -61.54 -13.12 -5.17
CA LEU A 83 -60.51 -12.25 -5.75
C LEU A 83 -60.60 -12.25 -7.28
N MET A 84 -60.88 -11.08 -7.86
CA MET A 84 -60.97 -10.93 -9.32
C MET A 84 -59.62 -11.21 -9.99
N ALA A 85 -59.64 -11.79 -11.20
CA ALA A 85 -58.42 -12.21 -11.88
C ALA A 85 -57.42 -11.06 -12.10
N GLU A 86 -57.92 -9.87 -12.38
CA GLU A 86 -57.12 -8.65 -12.56
C GLU A 86 -56.45 -8.22 -11.24
N GLU A 87 -57.17 -8.25 -10.11
CA GLU A 87 -56.60 -7.99 -8.78
C GLU A 87 -55.56 -9.03 -8.39
N ALA A 88 -55.78 -10.30 -8.74
CA ALA A 88 -54.83 -11.38 -8.51
C ALA A 88 -53.54 -11.18 -9.32
N ILE A 89 -53.65 -10.72 -10.59
CA ILE A 89 -52.50 -10.36 -11.43
C ILE A 89 -51.74 -9.16 -10.85
N VAL A 90 -52.44 -8.09 -10.46
CA VAL A 90 -51.81 -6.90 -9.85
C VAL A 90 -51.11 -7.26 -8.54
N ARG A 91 -51.71 -8.12 -7.69
CA ARG A 91 -51.07 -8.61 -6.46
C ARG A 91 -49.86 -9.51 -6.75
N ALA A 92 -49.93 -10.36 -7.77
CA ALA A 92 -48.79 -11.18 -8.21
C ALA A 92 -47.63 -10.31 -8.74
N MET A 93 -47.92 -9.26 -9.50
CA MET A 93 -46.93 -8.27 -9.96
C MET A 93 -46.32 -7.48 -8.78
N GLY A 94 -47.12 -7.10 -7.79
CA GLY A 94 -46.60 -6.48 -6.55
C GLY A 94 -45.64 -7.39 -5.78
N LEU A 95 -45.92 -8.70 -5.72
CA LEU A 95 -45.01 -9.70 -5.14
C LEU A 95 -43.70 -9.84 -5.95
N VAL A 96 -43.74 -9.70 -7.28
CA VAL A 96 -42.51 -9.61 -8.11
C VAL A 96 -41.71 -8.37 -7.75
N SER A 97 -42.35 -7.19 -7.61
CA SER A 97 -41.66 -5.96 -7.25
C SER A 97 -40.98 -6.03 -5.88
N ILE A 98 -41.60 -6.70 -4.91
CA ILE A 98 -40.99 -6.95 -3.59
C ILE A 98 -39.86 -8.00 -3.69
N SER A 99 -40.03 -9.06 -4.51
CA SER A 99 -38.99 -10.06 -4.76
C SER A 99 -37.82 -9.54 -5.63
N GLY A 100 -38.00 -8.41 -6.31
CA GLY A 100 -36.99 -7.69 -7.08
C GLY A 100 -36.11 -6.77 -6.24
N GLN A 101 -36.48 -6.48 -4.98
CA GLN A 101 -35.53 -5.90 -4.04
C GLN A 101 -34.43 -6.91 -3.74
N THR A 102 -33.18 -6.52 -4.02
CA THR A 102 -32.01 -7.24 -3.51
C THR A 102 -32.16 -7.40 -1.99
N PRO A 103 -31.87 -8.60 -1.43
CA PRO A 103 -31.98 -8.78 0.01
C PRO A 103 -31.07 -7.78 0.70
N ARG A 104 -31.68 -6.86 1.47
CA ARG A 104 -31.02 -5.81 2.28
C ARG A 104 -29.71 -6.37 2.83
N ARG A 105 -28.57 -5.86 2.32
CA ARG A 105 -27.23 -6.46 2.50
C ARG A 105 -27.09 -7.05 3.90
N GLU A 106 -26.90 -8.37 3.99
CA GLU A 106 -26.43 -8.97 5.24
C GLU A 106 -25.10 -8.29 5.55
N THR A 107 -25.05 -7.52 6.64
CA THR A 107 -23.93 -6.61 7.03
C THR A 107 -22.60 -7.09 6.49
N GLU A 108 -21.94 -6.32 5.61
CA GLU A 108 -20.74 -6.76 4.87
C GLU A 108 -19.51 -6.80 5.79
N LYS A 109 -19.56 -7.74 6.73
CA LYS A 109 -18.49 -8.06 7.68
C LYS A 109 -17.29 -8.51 6.87
N ILE A 110 -16.21 -7.75 7.00
CA ILE A 110 -14.94 -7.98 6.32
C ILE A 110 -14.58 -9.48 6.40
N PRO A 111 -14.40 -10.16 5.24
CA PRO A 111 -14.19 -11.61 5.20
C PRO A 111 -13.05 -12.07 6.13
N LYS A 112 -13.18 -13.29 6.66
CA LYS A 112 -12.22 -13.83 7.64
C LYS A 112 -10.82 -14.01 7.05
N ASP A 113 -10.73 -14.35 5.78
CA ASP A 113 -9.49 -14.46 5.00
C ASP A 113 -8.86 -13.08 4.73
N VAL A 114 -9.66 -12.03 4.44
CA VAL A 114 -9.19 -10.65 4.32
C VAL A 114 -8.66 -10.16 5.68
N SER A 115 -9.43 -10.36 6.75
CA SER A 115 -9.04 -10.03 8.12
C SER A 115 -7.74 -10.75 8.53
N SER A 116 -7.63 -12.05 8.23
CA SER A 116 -6.43 -12.85 8.52
C SER A 116 -5.23 -12.41 7.67
N SER A 117 -5.44 -12.09 6.38
CA SER A 117 -4.39 -11.51 5.52
C SER A 117 -3.84 -10.22 6.12
N ILE A 118 -4.73 -9.35 6.61
CA ILE A 118 -4.38 -8.07 7.24
C ILE A 118 -3.63 -8.27 8.57
N THR A 119 -3.96 -9.29 9.37
CA THR A 119 -3.17 -9.60 10.59
C THR A 119 -1.75 -10.09 10.32
N HIS A 120 -1.47 -10.65 9.13
CA HIS A 120 -0.12 -11.04 8.71
C HIS A 120 0.70 -9.86 8.12
N ILE A 121 0.07 -8.71 7.82
CA ILE A 121 0.81 -7.51 7.41
C ILE A 121 1.65 -7.01 8.61
N LYS A 122 2.94 -6.80 8.37
CA LYS A 122 3.85 -6.18 9.36
C LYS A 122 3.27 -4.85 9.85
N LYS A 123 3.06 -4.74 11.18
CA LYS A 123 2.44 -3.57 11.84
C LYS A 123 2.97 -2.23 11.30
N LEU A 124 2.07 -1.28 11.11
CA LEU A 124 2.35 0.05 10.57
C LEU A 124 3.18 0.88 11.56
N SER A 125 4.24 1.51 11.06
CA SER A 125 5.16 2.35 11.81
C SER A 125 5.55 3.61 11.01
N ASN A 126 6.31 4.49 11.66
CA ASN A 126 6.91 5.69 11.07
C ASN A 126 7.89 5.42 9.90
N SER A 127 8.14 4.17 9.49
CA SER A 127 9.16 3.81 8.51
C SER A 127 8.77 2.78 7.46
N ASN A 128 7.54 2.24 7.47
CA ASN A 128 7.09 1.23 6.49
C ASN A 128 5.83 1.62 5.69
N TRP A 129 5.33 2.86 5.79
CA TRP A 129 4.11 3.29 5.08
C TRP A 129 4.09 2.90 3.59
N HIS A 130 5.18 3.17 2.87
CA HIS A 130 5.34 2.86 1.43
C HIS A 130 5.32 1.36 1.07
N THR A 131 5.45 0.43 2.04
CA THR A 131 5.23 -1.01 1.84
C THR A 131 3.91 -1.49 2.48
N TRP A 132 3.47 -0.83 3.55
CA TRP A 132 2.25 -1.16 4.27
C TRP A 132 0.99 -0.77 3.48
N GLU A 133 0.92 0.47 2.97
CA GLU A 133 -0.25 0.99 2.24
C GLU A 133 -0.62 0.12 1.02
N PRO A 134 0.30 -0.24 0.11
CA PRO A 134 -0.06 -1.09 -1.04
C PRO A 134 -0.60 -2.45 -0.61
N THR A 135 0.01 -3.09 0.40
CA THR A 135 -0.39 -4.41 0.88
C THR A 135 -1.75 -4.38 1.60
N PHE A 136 -2.01 -3.33 2.38
CA PHE A 136 -3.30 -3.12 3.05
C PHE A 136 -4.41 -2.87 2.04
N ILE A 137 -4.18 -2.01 1.04
CA ILE A 137 -5.15 -1.70 -0.01
C ILE A 137 -5.36 -2.88 -0.98
N ASP A 138 -4.38 -3.75 -1.21
CA ASP A 138 -4.57 -5.02 -1.93
C ASP A 138 -5.54 -5.95 -1.18
N CYS A 139 -5.38 -6.09 0.14
CA CYS A 139 -6.29 -6.91 0.94
C CYS A 139 -7.71 -6.33 0.95
N LEU A 140 -7.87 -5.00 1.05
CA LEU A 140 -9.19 -4.35 1.06
C LEU A 140 -9.92 -4.38 -0.29
N GLN A 141 -9.21 -4.51 -1.42
CA GLN A 141 -9.84 -4.59 -2.76
C GLN A 141 -10.73 -5.83 -2.97
N ARG A 142 -10.72 -6.78 -2.03
CA ARG A 142 -11.58 -7.98 -2.04
C ARG A 142 -12.93 -7.76 -1.32
N VAL A 143 -13.16 -6.56 -0.79
CA VAL A 143 -14.38 -6.19 -0.06
C VAL A 143 -15.09 -5.07 -0.82
N CYS A 144 -16.40 -5.22 -1.07
CA CYS A 144 -17.19 -4.24 -1.80
C CYS A 144 -17.11 -2.87 -1.11
N ASN A 145 -16.94 -1.79 -1.89
CA ASN A 145 -16.87 -0.38 -1.46
C ASN A 145 -15.77 -0.02 -0.44
N ALA A 146 -15.04 -0.98 0.12
CA ALA A 146 -14.15 -0.76 1.25
C ALA A 146 -12.97 0.18 0.93
N LYS A 147 -12.37 0.05 -0.25
CA LYS A 147 -11.28 0.92 -0.73
C LYS A 147 -11.80 2.34 -1.01
N GLU A 148 -13.00 2.45 -1.56
CA GLU A 148 -13.63 3.69 -1.98
C GLU A 148 -14.14 4.49 -0.77
N ILE A 149 -14.71 3.82 0.23
CA ILE A 149 -14.96 4.36 1.58
C ILE A 149 -13.63 4.76 2.23
N GLN A 150 -12.60 3.90 2.18
CA GLN A 150 -11.30 4.16 2.82
C GLN A 150 -10.60 5.42 2.27
N TYR A 151 -10.77 5.71 0.97
CA TYR A 151 -10.29 6.93 0.33
C TYR A 151 -11.24 8.15 0.47
N GLY A 152 -12.44 7.97 1.02
CA GLY A 152 -13.46 9.02 1.15
C GLY A 152 -14.16 9.39 -0.16
N ILE A 153 -14.16 8.48 -1.15
CA ILE A 153 -14.90 8.62 -2.41
C ILE A 153 -16.39 8.36 -2.17
N ILE A 154 -16.69 7.29 -1.42
CA ILE A 154 -18.04 7.00 -0.91
C ILE A 154 -18.14 7.65 0.47
N THR A 155 -19.07 8.59 0.62
CA THR A 155 -19.21 9.44 1.82
C THR A 155 -20.43 9.06 2.66
N PRO A 156 -20.44 9.34 3.97
CA PRO A 156 -21.63 9.21 4.81
C PRO A 156 -22.84 9.90 4.17
N GLY A 157 -24.01 9.24 4.24
CA GLY A 157 -25.26 9.72 3.64
C GLY A 157 -25.45 9.38 2.15
N SER A 158 -24.48 8.72 1.51
CA SER A 158 -24.68 8.09 0.19
C SER A 158 -25.26 6.66 0.34
N GLU A 159 -26.02 6.20 -0.66
CA GLU A 159 -26.64 4.85 -0.65
C GLU A 159 -25.61 3.71 -0.64
N GLU A 160 -24.41 3.97 -1.16
CA GLU A 160 -23.30 3.01 -1.23
C GLU A 160 -22.47 2.93 0.08
N TYR A 161 -22.74 3.78 1.06
CA TYR A 161 -21.96 3.87 2.30
C TYR A 161 -22.47 2.92 3.39
N ASP A 162 -21.64 1.94 3.77
CA ASP A 162 -21.89 1.05 4.90
C ASP A 162 -21.16 1.58 6.16
N GLU A 163 -21.94 2.02 7.15
CA GLU A 163 -21.41 2.49 8.43
C GLU A 163 -20.64 1.42 9.22
N ASP A 164 -21.09 0.17 9.18
CA ASP A 164 -20.49 -0.92 9.95
C ASP A 164 -19.20 -1.41 9.27
N LEU A 165 -19.10 -1.24 7.94
CA LEU A 165 -17.85 -1.36 7.20
C LEU A 165 -16.86 -0.24 7.56
N ASP A 166 -17.26 1.04 7.67
CA ASP A 166 -16.33 2.10 8.12
C ASP A 166 -15.85 1.86 9.57
N LYS A 167 -16.75 1.44 10.48
CA LYS A 167 -16.38 1.03 11.85
C LYS A 167 -15.38 -0.13 11.84
N ALA A 168 -15.57 -1.13 10.97
CA ALA A 168 -14.66 -2.26 10.83
C ALA A 168 -13.29 -1.85 10.23
N LEU A 169 -13.28 -0.99 9.20
CA LEU A 169 -12.06 -0.44 8.61
C LEU A 169 -11.25 0.38 9.63
N MET A 170 -11.92 1.22 10.42
CA MET A 170 -11.30 1.97 11.52
C MET A 170 -10.66 1.03 12.54
N GLY A 171 -11.39 -0.02 12.95
CA GLY A 171 -10.88 -1.07 13.83
C GLY A 171 -9.64 -1.78 13.26
N LEU A 172 -9.62 -2.08 11.96
CA LEU A 172 -8.45 -2.66 11.29
C LEU A 172 -7.26 -1.71 11.24
N ILE A 173 -7.45 -0.40 10.96
CA ILE A 173 -6.35 0.58 10.98
C ILE A 173 -5.70 0.62 12.37
N HIS A 174 -6.50 0.73 13.43
CA HIS A 174 -5.99 0.72 14.81
C HIS A 174 -5.31 -0.62 15.14
N ALA A 175 -5.89 -1.76 14.76
CA ALA A 175 -5.29 -3.07 14.97
C ALA A 175 -3.97 -3.27 14.19
N CYS A 176 -3.80 -2.61 13.05
CA CYS A 176 -2.57 -2.64 12.25
C CYS A 176 -1.45 -1.74 12.78
N CYS A 177 -1.74 -0.76 13.63
CA CYS A 177 -0.72 0.14 14.17
C CYS A 177 0.28 -0.60 15.08
N ASN A 178 1.55 -0.17 15.04
CA ASN A 178 2.58 -0.61 15.98
C ASN A 178 2.63 0.34 17.19
N ASN A 179 1.96 -0.02 18.27
CA ASN A 179 1.83 0.83 19.47
C ASN A 179 2.98 0.57 20.48
N SER A 180 4.15 0.18 19.97
CA SER A 180 5.40 0.08 20.76
C SER A 180 5.91 1.48 21.13
N PRO A 181 6.55 1.68 22.31
CA PRO A 181 7.13 2.97 22.70
C PRO A 181 8.08 3.61 21.67
N ASP A 182 8.77 2.79 20.85
CA ASP A 182 9.66 3.28 19.78
C ASP A 182 8.89 3.88 18.57
N SER A 183 7.59 3.63 18.49
CA SER A 183 6.74 3.93 17.34
C SER A 183 5.74 5.02 17.67
N ARG A 184 6.01 6.24 17.21
CA ARG A 184 5.12 7.40 17.40
C ARG A 184 3.82 7.36 16.56
N ILE A 185 3.41 6.19 16.07
CA ILE A 185 2.22 6.03 15.22
C ILE A 185 0.95 6.54 15.92
N ASP A 186 0.87 6.33 17.24
CA ASP A 186 -0.28 6.75 18.07
C ASP A 186 -0.48 8.26 18.08
N THR A 187 0.57 9.06 17.89
CA THR A 187 0.45 10.53 17.77
C THR A 187 -0.39 10.97 16.56
N TYR A 188 -0.57 10.08 15.57
CA TYR A 188 -1.42 10.30 14.41
C TYR A 188 -2.80 9.65 14.55
N THR A 189 -2.98 8.61 15.38
CA THR A 189 -4.26 7.90 15.53
C THR A 189 -5.23 8.61 16.47
N ILE A 190 -4.73 9.42 17.42
CA ILE A 190 -5.53 10.27 18.32
C ILE A 190 -6.52 11.13 17.51
N ARG A 191 -7.80 11.10 17.92
CA ARG A 191 -8.89 11.93 17.39
C ARG A 191 -8.62 13.42 17.60
N GLY A 192 -8.97 14.26 16.62
CA GLY A 192 -8.91 15.72 16.74
C GLY A 192 -9.99 16.27 17.67
N ALA A 193 -9.69 17.37 18.37
CA ALA A 193 -10.65 18.02 19.27
C ALA A 193 -11.94 18.46 18.55
N ASP A 194 -11.80 18.90 17.30
CA ASP A 194 -12.89 19.40 16.45
C ASP A 194 -13.58 18.30 15.62
N GLU A 195 -13.21 17.03 15.80
CA GLU A 195 -13.82 15.90 15.07
C GLU A 195 -15.02 15.35 15.84
N GLU A 196 -16.26 15.72 15.49
CA GLU A 196 -17.49 15.15 16.08
C GLU A 196 -17.59 13.63 15.94
N VAL A 197 -17.20 13.12 14.76
CA VAL A 197 -17.06 11.69 14.47
C VAL A 197 -15.76 11.50 13.69
N GLN A 198 -14.90 10.64 14.21
CA GLN A 198 -13.74 10.10 13.47
C GLN A 198 -14.27 9.02 12.51
N LEU A 199 -13.85 9.07 11.25
CA LEU A 199 -14.19 8.08 10.22
C LEU A 199 -12.91 7.33 9.83
N SER A 200 -13.03 6.10 9.31
CA SER A 200 -11.85 5.35 8.84
C SER A 200 -11.07 6.14 7.76
N SER A 201 -11.80 6.84 6.89
CA SER A 201 -11.26 7.70 5.83
C SER A 201 -10.47 8.91 6.37
N LYS A 202 -11.00 9.60 7.40
CA LYS A 202 -10.30 10.72 8.07
C LYS A 202 -9.00 10.24 8.71
N LEU A 203 -9.04 9.13 9.45
CA LEU A 203 -7.88 8.53 10.11
C LEU A 203 -6.82 8.10 9.09
N TYR A 204 -7.22 7.39 8.04
CA TYR A 204 -6.33 6.96 6.96
C TYR A 204 -5.71 8.14 6.20
N ALA A 205 -6.49 9.20 5.88
CA ALA A 205 -5.99 10.41 5.26
C ALA A 205 -4.97 11.14 6.15
N LYS A 206 -5.22 11.20 7.47
CA LYS A 206 -4.29 11.76 8.46
C LYS A 206 -2.98 10.98 8.53
N LEU A 207 -3.04 9.65 8.60
CA LEU A 207 -1.88 8.76 8.56
C LEU A 207 -1.10 8.93 7.26
N LYS A 208 -1.78 8.87 6.10
CA LYS A 208 -1.19 9.04 4.77
C LYS A 208 -0.45 10.37 4.63
N LYS A 209 -1.06 11.47 5.07
CA LYS A 209 -0.46 12.82 5.07
C LYS A 209 0.78 12.88 5.95
N ALA A 210 0.69 12.42 7.20
CA ALA A 210 1.80 12.48 8.16
C ALA A 210 2.99 11.60 7.76
N LEU A 211 2.73 10.37 7.31
CA LEU A 211 3.76 9.39 7.00
C LEU A 211 4.41 9.64 5.64
N THR A 212 3.65 10.10 4.63
CA THR A 212 4.23 10.54 3.35
C THR A 212 5.12 11.77 3.54
N LEU A 213 4.71 12.74 4.38
CA LEU A 213 5.56 13.87 4.75
C LEU A 213 6.84 13.41 5.48
N ASN A 214 6.73 12.43 6.37
CA ASN A 214 7.88 11.88 7.08
C ASN A 214 8.90 11.23 6.11
N ASP A 215 8.44 10.38 5.18
CA ASP A 215 9.30 9.78 4.16
C ASP A 215 9.88 10.82 3.17
N ALA A 216 9.16 11.91 2.87
CA ALA A 216 9.67 13.03 2.10
C ALA A 216 10.79 13.80 2.85
N VAL A 217 10.63 14.07 4.15
CA VAL A 217 11.66 14.71 4.98
C VAL A 217 12.90 13.82 5.11
N LYS A 218 12.73 12.50 5.32
CA LYS A 218 13.85 11.54 5.30
C LYS A 218 14.59 11.58 3.95
N ARG A 219 13.86 11.59 2.83
CA ARG A 219 14.45 11.66 1.48
C ARG A 219 15.23 12.96 1.27
N ALA A 220 14.71 14.10 1.72
CA ALA A 220 15.41 15.38 1.67
C ALA A 220 16.71 15.36 2.50
N GLY A 221 16.69 14.82 3.72
CA GLY A 221 17.90 14.64 4.54
C GLY A 221 18.92 13.67 3.94
N LEU A 222 18.48 12.63 3.23
CA LEU A 222 19.36 11.73 2.48
C LEU A 222 19.95 12.40 1.23
N GLN A 223 19.21 13.32 0.59
CA GLN A 223 19.70 14.12 -0.53
C GLN A 223 20.71 15.18 -0.08
N ASP A 224 20.44 15.91 1.02
CA ASP A 224 21.42 16.81 1.64
C ASP A 224 22.70 16.04 2.03
N ARG A 225 22.55 14.84 2.63
CA ARG A 225 23.70 14.02 2.99
C ARG A 225 24.61 13.73 1.79
N ILE A 226 24.08 13.45 0.60
CA ILE A 226 24.89 13.29 -0.64
C ILE A 226 25.79 14.49 -0.86
N HIS A 227 25.26 15.71 -0.74
CA HIS A 227 26.06 16.92 -0.90
C HIS A 227 27.15 17.03 0.16
N THR A 228 26.91 16.54 1.39
CA THR A 228 27.91 16.53 2.49
C THR A 228 28.96 15.41 2.44
N VAL A 229 28.74 14.30 1.71
CA VAL A 229 29.69 13.17 1.63
C VAL A 229 31.07 13.65 1.13
N ARG A 230 32.14 13.15 1.75
CA ARG A 230 33.55 13.44 1.42
C ARG A 230 34.40 12.18 1.51
N LEU A 231 35.52 12.16 0.78
CA LEU A 231 36.60 11.20 1.02
C LEU A 231 37.34 11.60 2.31
N TYR A 232 37.69 10.62 3.15
CA TYR A 232 38.47 10.81 4.38
C TYR A 232 39.68 9.88 4.35
N ASN A 233 40.87 10.41 4.66
CA ASN A 233 42.13 9.64 4.74
C ASN A 233 42.42 8.75 3.52
N GLN A 234 42.02 9.19 2.32
CA GLN A 234 42.12 8.43 1.07
C GLN A 234 41.36 7.07 1.06
N ASP A 235 40.44 6.83 2.00
CA ASP A 235 39.68 5.58 2.12
C ASP A 235 38.45 5.57 1.20
N VAL A 236 38.65 5.09 -0.03
CA VAL A 236 37.59 4.90 -1.03
C VAL A 236 36.64 3.77 -0.62
N VAL A 237 37.11 2.77 0.12
CA VAL A 237 36.28 1.65 0.58
C VAL A 237 35.22 2.11 1.60
N ARG A 238 35.59 3.02 2.51
CA ARG A 238 34.64 3.69 3.41
C ARG A 238 33.69 4.62 2.67
N LEU A 239 34.18 5.38 1.69
CA LEU A 239 33.34 6.23 0.84
C LEU A 239 32.27 5.40 0.10
N GLY A 240 32.65 4.26 -0.49
CA GLY A 240 31.72 3.32 -1.13
C GLY A 240 30.64 2.85 -0.17
N LYS A 241 31.01 2.39 1.03
CA LYS A 241 30.08 1.96 2.08
C LYS A 241 29.09 3.06 2.51
N GLU A 242 29.50 4.33 2.54
CA GLU A 242 28.58 5.43 2.84
C GLU A 242 27.60 5.70 1.68
N LEU A 243 28.07 5.67 0.42
CA LEU A 243 27.19 5.80 -0.74
C LEU A 243 26.21 4.62 -0.85
N ASP A 244 26.65 3.41 -0.54
CA ASP A 244 25.78 2.23 -0.45
C ASP A 244 24.72 2.39 0.65
N LEU A 245 25.12 2.86 1.84
CA LEU A 245 24.19 3.12 2.95
C LEU A 245 23.12 4.16 2.59
N ILE A 246 23.50 5.25 1.90
CA ILE A 246 22.56 6.28 1.46
C ILE A 246 21.55 5.71 0.45
N TRP A 247 22.02 5.04 -0.62
CA TRP A 247 21.14 4.47 -1.64
C TRP A 247 20.22 3.37 -1.07
N ASN A 248 20.74 2.50 -0.21
CA ASN A 248 19.94 1.48 0.47
C ASN A 248 18.87 2.08 1.40
N ASN A 249 19.18 3.20 2.08
CA ASN A 249 18.18 3.90 2.90
C ASN A 249 17.10 4.59 2.08
N VAL A 250 17.38 5.02 0.84
CA VAL A 250 16.35 5.56 -0.08
C VAL A 250 15.49 4.44 -0.68
N ALA A 251 16.08 3.29 -1.02
CA ALA A 251 15.35 2.09 -1.43
C ALA A 251 14.36 1.64 -0.33
N ARG A 252 14.77 1.73 0.94
CA ARG A 252 13.94 1.52 2.15
C ARG A 252 12.86 2.59 2.39
N LEU A 253 12.64 3.51 1.44
CA LEU A 253 11.50 4.45 1.42
C LEU A 253 10.60 4.24 0.18
N GLY A 254 10.78 3.14 -0.55
CA GLY A 254 10.06 2.90 -1.80
C GLY A 254 10.38 3.94 -2.88
N LYS A 255 11.63 4.44 -2.91
CA LYS A 255 12.16 5.41 -3.88
C LYS A 255 13.52 4.95 -4.36
N HIS A 256 13.96 5.50 -5.49
CA HIS A 256 15.32 5.31 -5.99
C HIS A 256 16.01 6.67 -6.20
N PHE A 257 17.31 6.70 -5.93
CA PHE A 257 18.21 7.70 -6.48
C PHE A 257 18.95 7.08 -7.67
N ASP A 258 19.25 7.91 -8.65
CA ASP A 258 19.94 7.53 -9.88
C ASP A 258 21.32 6.91 -9.59
N LYS A 259 21.73 5.93 -10.41
CA LYS A 259 23.07 5.36 -10.39
C LYS A 259 24.11 6.36 -10.89
N ASP A 260 23.78 7.21 -11.85
CA ASP A 260 24.71 8.23 -12.34
C ASP A 260 24.88 9.38 -11.35
N LEU A 261 23.87 9.69 -10.53
CA LEU A 261 24.05 10.51 -9.32
C LEU A 261 25.03 9.85 -8.32
N LYS A 262 25.00 8.52 -8.17
CA LYS A 262 25.96 7.78 -7.31
C LYS A 262 27.39 7.85 -7.86
N LYS A 263 27.55 7.63 -9.17
CA LYS A 263 28.82 7.69 -9.91
C LYS A 263 29.44 9.09 -9.88
N SER A 264 28.65 10.12 -10.19
CA SER A 264 29.08 11.52 -10.13
C SER A 264 29.42 11.98 -8.71
N THR A 265 28.69 11.51 -7.69
CA THR A 265 29.06 11.75 -6.28
C THR A 265 30.41 11.12 -5.94
N LEU A 266 30.63 9.85 -6.30
CA LEU A 266 31.92 9.15 -6.12
C LEU A 266 33.07 9.91 -6.79
N TYR A 267 32.90 10.34 -8.04
CA TYR A 267 33.91 11.14 -8.76
C TYR A 267 34.14 12.51 -8.13
N ARG A 268 33.08 13.24 -7.72
CA ARG A 268 33.21 14.54 -7.04
C ARG A 268 34.01 14.41 -5.74
N CYS A 269 33.74 13.38 -4.94
CA CYS A 269 34.41 13.15 -3.66
C CYS A 269 35.87 12.66 -3.81
N THR A 270 36.22 12.03 -4.93
CA THR A 270 37.58 11.48 -5.17
C THR A 270 38.47 12.39 -6.01
N ALA A 271 37.93 13.13 -6.99
CA ALA A 271 38.70 14.08 -7.81
C ALA A 271 39.28 15.26 -7.02
N GLN A 272 38.76 15.53 -5.81
CA GLN A 272 39.32 16.51 -4.87
C GLN A 272 40.61 16.05 -4.19
N ASP A 273 40.97 14.76 -4.28
CA ASP A 273 42.20 14.22 -3.72
C ASP A 273 43.24 13.95 -4.82
N TRP A 274 44.44 14.49 -4.63
CA TRP A 274 45.57 14.41 -5.56
C TRP A 274 45.95 12.96 -5.91
N PHE A 275 45.75 12.00 -4.99
CA PHE A 275 46.04 10.60 -5.24
C PHE A 275 45.05 9.98 -6.23
N TYR A 276 43.81 10.47 -6.28
CA TYR A 276 42.76 9.90 -7.14
C TYR A 276 42.51 10.67 -8.45
N ALA A 277 42.70 11.99 -8.48
CA ALA A 277 42.42 12.87 -9.63
C ALA A 277 42.74 12.25 -11.00
N ASN A 278 44.02 11.93 -11.29
CA ASN A 278 44.45 11.37 -12.58
C ASN A 278 43.74 10.07 -12.97
N ALA A 279 43.28 9.26 -11.99
CA ALA A 279 42.54 8.04 -12.26
C ALA A 279 41.04 8.29 -12.50
N VAL A 280 40.46 9.30 -11.85
CA VAL A 280 39.09 9.75 -12.15
C VAL A 280 39.03 10.30 -13.57
N ASP A 281 40.02 11.09 -14.00
CA ASP A 281 40.03 11.67 -15.35
C ASP A 281 40.37 10.64 -16.43
N ALA A 282 41.25 9.67 -16.13
CA ALA A 282 41.44 8.51 -17.00
C ALA A 282 40.15 7.66 -17.15
N LEU A 283 39.38 7.46 -16.07
CA LEU A 283 38.09 6.75 -16.13
C LEU A 283 37.06 7.50 -16.97
N LYS A 284 36.88 8.82 -16.74
CA LYS A 284 36.00 9.67 -17.57
C LYS A 284 36.35 9.61 -19.05
N THR A 285 37.64 9.68 -19.38
CA THR A 285 38.13 9.77 -20.76
C THR A 285 38.04 8.42 -21.48
N ALA A 286 38.44 7.32 -20.82
CA ALA A 286 38.48 6.01 -21.46
C ALA A 286 37.14 5.26 -21.42
N LYS A 287 36.28 5.54 -20.42
CA LYS A 287 35.01 4.83 -20.18
C LYS A 287 33.95 5.76 -19.53
N PRO A 288 33.48 6.81 -20.23
CA PRO A 288 32.46 7.73 -19.69
C PRO A 288 31.19 6.99 -19.22
N ASP A 289 30.75 6.00 -19.99
CA ASP A 289 29.55 5.20 -19.74
C ASP A 289 29.81 4.02 -18.78
N CYS A 290 30.87 4.05 -17.96
CA CYS A 290 31.08 3.01 -16.96
C CYS A 290 30.02 3.10 -15.84
N GLU A 291 29.57 1.93 -15.36
CA GLU A 291 28.70 1.78 -14.19
C GLU A 291 29.42 2.19 -12.90
N TYR A 292 28.65 2.60 -11.88
CA TYR A 292 29.16 2.92 -10.54
C TYR A 292 30.11 1.85 -10.00
N ASP A 293 29.75 0.57 -10.11
CA ASP A 293 30.54 -0.54 -9.55
C ASP A 293 31.90 -0.66 -10.26
N LYS A 294 31.93 -0.43 -11.58
CA LYS A 294 33.17 -0.46 -12.39
C LYS A 294 34.09 0.71 -12.01
N ALA A 295 33.53 1.90 -11.80
CA ALA A 295 34.27 3.08 -11.35
C ALA A 295 34.80 2.89 -9.91
N TYR A 296 33.97 2.38 -9.01
CA TYR A 296 34.32 2.08 -7.63
C TYR A 296 35.45 1.04 -7.54
N HIS A 297 35.34 -0.10 -8.23
CA HIS A 297 36.38 -1.13 -8.21
C HIS A 297 37.72 -0.63 -8.76
N ALA A 298 37.74 0.24 -9.77
CA ALA A 298 38.97 0.84 -10.28
C ALA A 298 39.66 1.76 -9.26
N LEU A 299 38.88 2.58 -8.54
CA LEU A 299 39.41 3.48 -7.50
C LEU A 299 39.83 2.71 -6.23
N ALA A 300 39.06 1.70 -5.82
CA ALA A 300 39.40 0.81 -4.72
C ALA A 300 40.69 0.00 -5.01
N LYS A 301 40.85 -0.51 -6.25
CA LYS A 301 42.11 -1.15 -6.65
C LYS A 301 43.28 -0.17 -6.58
N LYS A 302 43.11 1.08 -7.03
CA LYS A 302 44.19 2.09 -6.92
C LYS A 302 44.62 2.33 -5.47
N GLN A 303 43.69 2.30 -4.51
CA GLN A 303 44.02 2.34 -3.08
C GLN A 303 44.94 1.18 -2.70
N GLN A 304 44.54 -0.05 -3.03
CA GLN A 304 45.28 -1.28 -2.76
C GLN A 304 46.68 -1.27 -3.39
N ASP A 305 46.80 -0.88 -4.66
CA ASP A 305 48.09 -0.77 -5.36
C ASP A 305 49.01 0.26 -4.68
N GLY A 306 48.44 1.38 -4.20
CA GLY A 306 49.13 2.41 -3.43
C GLY A 306 49.60 1.93 -2.06
N GLU A 307 48.75 1.23 -1.30
CA GLU A 307 49.10 0.63 -0.02
C GLU A 307 50.24 -0.39 -0.16
N ILE A 308 50.20 -1.23 -1.19
CA ILE A 308 51.26 -2.21 -1.48
C ILE A 308 52.57 -1.48 -1.81
N SER A 309 52.54 -0.48 -2.69
CA SER A 309 53.73 0.33 -3.04
C SER A 309 54.32 1.05 -1.81
N GLY A 310 53.46 1.57 -0.93
CA GLY A 310 53.84 2.19 0.34
C GLY A 310 54.53 1.21 1.29
N ARG A 311 53.97 0.00 1.47
CA ARG A 311 54.56 -1.06 2.29
C ARG A 311 55.93 -1.51 1.76
N ILE A 312 56.06 -1.74 0.45
CA ILE A 312 57.33 -2.12 -0.19
C ILE A 312 58.39 -1.03 0.04
N ARG A 313 58.04 0.25 -0.17
CA ARG A 313 58.95 1.39 0.05
C ARG A 313 59.32 1.58 1.53
N GLY A 314 58.41 1.26 2.44
CA GLY A 314 58.68 1.22 3.89
C GLY A 314 59.66 0.11 4.25
N ALA A 315 59.41 -1.12 3.82
CA ALA A 315 60.27 -2.27 4.07
C ALA A 315 61.68 -2.07 3.50
N ALA A 316 61.82 -1.55 2.28
CA ALA A 316 63.11 -1.25 1.67
C ALA A 316 63.93 -0.21 2.48
N ARG A 317 63.27 0.79 3.07
CA ARG A 317 63.93 1.76 3.97
C ARG A 317 64.39 1.11 5.28
N VAL A 318 63.59 0.22 5.85
CA VAL A 318 63.96 -0.51 7.08
C VAL A 318 65.13 -1.46 6.82
N ALA A 319 65.13 -2.19 5.70
CA ALA A 319 66.25 -3.05 5.30
C ALA A 319 67.55 -2.25 5.15
N ALA A 320 67.54 -1.17 4.37
CA ALA A 320 68.70 -0.28 4.22
C ALA A 320 69.14 0.40 5.52
N SER A 321 68.25 0.53 6.52
CA SER A 321 68.61 1.03 7.85
C SER A 321 69.23 -0.04 8.75
N GLY A 322 69.00 -1.33 8.47
CA GLY A 322 69.60 -2.46 9.17
C GLY A 322 70.95 -2.87 8.59
N GLU A 323 71.12 -2.78 7.26
CA GLU A 323 72.40 -3.06 6.58
C GLU A 323 73.48 -2.00 6.86
N GLN A 324 73.08 -0.79 7.28
CA GLN A 324 74.00 0.24 7.78
C GLN A 324 74.27 0.11 9.30
N GLY A 325 74.19 -1.12 9.80
CA GLY A 325 74.23 -1.50 11.22
C GLY A 325 75.56 -2.07 11.72
N ASP A 326 76.64 -2.03 10.92
CA ASP A 326 78.01 -2.18 11.43
C ASP A 326 79.04 -1.57 10.47
N ASN A 327 80.13 -1.02 11.03
CA ASN A 327 81.33 -0.55 10.31
C ASN A 327 81.13 0.40 9.10
N ASN A 328 80.80 1.67 9.37
CA ASN A 328 81.66 2.78 8.93
C ASN A 328 81.28 4.11 9.61
N GLN A 329 82.24 4.75 10.27
CA GLN A 329 82.07 6.08 10.85
C GLN A 329 82.18 7.16 9.77
N ALA A 330 81.07 7.85 9.50
CA ALA A 330 81.07 9.17 8.89
C ALA A 330 80.16 10.08 9.74
N GLU A 331 80.75 11.08 10.39
CA GLU A 331 80.08 11.83 11.46
C GLU A 331 78.88 12.65 10.95
N GLN A 332 77.67 12.15 11.20
CA GLN A 332 76.49 13.01 11.34
C GLN A 332 76.16 13.18 12.82
N GLY A 333 76.86 14.14 13.44
CA GLY A 333 76.59 14.59 14.80
C GLY A 333 75.14 15.08 14.99
N PRO A 334 74.70 15.26 16.25
CA PRO A 334 73.30 15.51 16.57
C PRO A 334 72.75 16.74 15.83
N ARG A 335 71.66 16.54 15.07
CA ARG A 335 71.01 17.60 14.28
C ARG A 335 70.24 18.59 15.17
N GLY A 336 70.98 19.49 15.83
CA GLY A 336 70.39 20.65 16.49
C GLY A 336 69.54 21.48 15.53
N ARG A 337 68.41 22.01 16.00
CA ARG A 337 67.57 22.92 15.20
C ARG A 337 68.38 24.15 14.79
N ARG A 338 68.47 24.42 13.49
CA ARG A 338 68.95 25.72 12.99
C ARG A 338 67.89 26.80 13.27
N ASP A 339 68.34 28.02 13.53
CA ASP A 339 67.47 29.18 13.65
C ASP A 339 66.95 29.60 12.25
N PRO A 340 65.62 29.64 12.00
CA PRO A 340 65.06 30.11 10.74
C PRO A 340 65.47 31.54 10.35
N ARG A 341 65.93 32.37 11.29
CA ARG A 341 66.33 33.76 11.07
C ARG A 341 67.82 33.95 10.76
N ASN A 342 68.66 32.92 10.92
CA ASN A 342 70.07 32.95 10.52
C ASN A 342 70.55 31.55 10.06
N PRO A 343 70.22 31.14 8.81
CA PRO A 343 70.50 29.78 8.32
C PRO A 343 71.99 29.45 8.15
N SER A 344 72.85 30.48 8.16
CA SER A 344 74.32 30.42 8.10
C SER A 344 74.99 30.17 9.45
N ALA A 345 74.29 30.32 10.58
CA ALA A 345 74.86 30.03 11.89
C ALA A 345 74.99 28.50 12.13
N PRO A 346 76.08 28.02 12.76
CA PRO A 346 76.21 26.60 13.11
C PRO A 346 75.15 26.18 14.14
N PRO A 347 74.67 24.91 14.11
CA PRO A 347 73.64 24.44 15.04
C PRO A 347 74.11 24.52 16.49
N LYS A 348 73.27 25.07 17.38
CA LYS A 348 73.53 25.03 18.83
C LYS A 348 73.15 23.66 19.39
N CYS A 349 74.14 22.88 19.80
CA CYS A 349 73.95 21.73 20.67
C CYS A 349 73.82 22.24 22.11
N TYR A 350 72.67 22.00 22.74
CA TYR A 350 72.55 22.13 24.19
C TYR A 350 73.02 20.82 24.82
N VAL A 351 74.01 20.90 25.70
CA VAL A 351 74.41 19.80 26.57
C VAL A 351 73.53 19.86 27.83
N SER A 352 73.03 18.71 28.27
CA SER A 352 72.25 18.52 29.50
C SER A 352 73.13 18.24 30.70
#